data_AF-A0AA42U4K0-F1
#
_entry.id   AF-A0AA42U4K0-F1
#
_cell.length_a   1.000
_cell.length_b   1.000
_cell.length_c   1.000
_cell.angle_alpha   90.00
_cell.angle_beta   90.00
_cell.angle_gamma   90.00
#
_symmetry.space_group_name_H-M   'P 1'
#
loop_
_entity.id
_entity.type
_entity.pdbx_description
1 polymer ?
#
loop_
_entity_poly.entity_id
_entity_poly.type
_entity_poly.pdbx_seq_one_letter_code
_entity_poly.pdbx_strand_id
1 'polypeptide(L)'
;MRPTASAALLGTLLLLLAPLAARSADCAPDPGASLRPALMTQGFLQAHPDLHWRELGLQSWRQGRPDHALVRFKRAAAHADKLSQSLVARMYQEGTGTAPDPVLAYIWMDLAAERGYRDLLLERERYWNRLDAAQRQRVLTEGPALYAAYGDATAKPRMEAAMRVDRSRMTGSRTGWVSSMLQVELSDGPEAGWPTRGDDYYRDAYWDPAAYWCMQDRIWEQEFRGRSVEVGPLSPVEGAGR
;
A
#
# COMPACT_ATOMS: atom_id res chain seq x y z
N MET A 1 -74.57 -13.36 -39.54
CA MET A 1 -74.49 -13.82 -38.13
C MET A 1 -73.06 -13.57 -37.64
N ARG A 2 -72.88 -12.74 -36.62
CA ARG A 2 -71.58 -12.57 -35.93
C ARG A 2 -71.36 -13.74 -34.96
N PRO A 3 -70.12 -14.19 -34.78
CA PRO A 3 -69.51 -14.13 -33.44
C PRO A 3 -68.01 -13.76 -33.50
N THR A 4 -67.58 -12.68 -32.82
CA THR A 4 -67.02 -12.56 -31.44
C THR A 4 -65.49 -12.56 -31.40
N ALA A 5 -64.99 -11.60 -30.61
CA ALA A 5 -63.62 -11.17 -30.46
C ALA A 5 -62.70 -12.20 -29.77
N SER A 6 -61.39 -12.03 -30.01
CA SER A 6 -60.36 -12.34 -29.02
C SER A 6 -59.23 -11.32 -29.17
N ALA A 7 -59.19 -10.38 -28.23
CA ALA A 7 -58.13 -9.41 -28.08
C ALA A 7 -56.98 -10.07 -27.32
N ALA A 8 -55.81 -10.17 -27.97
CA ALA A 8 -54.59 -10.63 -27.33
C ALA A 8 -53.94 -9.46 -26.57
N LEU A 9 -53.97 -9.52 -25.23
CA LEU A 9 -53.17 -8.68 -24.35
C LEU A 9 -51.72 -9.18 -24.38
N LEU A 10 -50.83 -8.45 -25.07
CA LEU A 10 -49.38 -8.60 -24.93
C LEU A 10 -48.94 -7.89 -23.65
N GLY A 11 -48.68 -8.67 -22.59
CA GLY A 11 -48.07 -8.18 -21.36
C GLY A 11 -46.56 -8.00 -21.54
N THR A 12 -46.09 -6.76 -21.49
CA THR A 12 -44.68 -6.40 -21.48
C THR A 12 -44.07 -6.73 -20.11
N LEU A 13 -43.27 -7.80 -20.02
CA LEU A 13 -42.53 -8.17 -18.82
C LEU A 13 -41.29 -7.26 -18.70
N LEU A 14 -41.39 -6.18 -17.92
CA LEU A 14 -40.25 -5.35 -17.55
C LEU A 14 -39.40 -6.11 -16.51
N LEU A 15 -38.33 -6.76 -16.95
CA LEU A 15 -37.30 -7.33 -16.06
C LEU A 15 -36.52 -6.19 -15.40
N LEU A 16 -36.89 -5.86 -14.16
CA LEU A 16 -36.11 -5.00 -13.26
C LEU A 16 -34.78 -5.69 -12.94
N LEU A 17 -33.75 -5.38 -13.73
CA LEU A 17 -32.35 -5.64 -13.36
C LEU A 17 -31.98 -4.71 -12.20
N ALA A 18 -32.14 -5.19 -10.97
CA ALA A 18 -31.55 -4.55 -9.81
C ALA A 18 -30.01 -4.64 -9.93
N PRO A 19 -29.25 -3.55 -9.75
CA PRO A 19 -27.81 -3.63 -9.72
C PRO A 19 -27.41 -4.42 -8.46
N LEU A 20 -26.78 -5.57 -8.65
CA LEU A 20 -25.99 -6.20 -7.60
C LEU A 20 -24.81 -5.29 -7.32
N ALA A 21 -25.00 -4.32 -6.43
CA ALA A 21 -23.88 -3.69 -5.75
C ALA A 21 -23.20 -4.79 -4.93
N ALA A 22 -22.12 -5.35 -5.47
CA ALA A 22 -21.22 -6.18 -4.70
C ALA A 22 -20.75 -5.35 -3.51
N ARG A 23 -21.28 -5.64 -2.31
CA ARG A 23 -20.68 -5.14 -1.08
C ARG A 23 -19.25 -5.67 -1.09
N SER A 24 -18.26 -4.78 -1.09
CA SER A 24 -16.90 -5.13 -0.68
C SER A 24 -17.06 -5.93 0.61
N ALA A 25 -16.53 -7.16 0.67
CA ALA A 25 -16.48 -7.90 1.92
C ALA A 25 -15.93 -6.94 2.98
N ASP A 26 -16.71 -6.68 4.03
CA ASP A 26 -16.31 -5.72 5.05
C ASP A 26 -14.93 -6.13 5.57
N CYS A 27 -13.96 -5.24 5.43
CA CYS A 27 -12.63 -5.44 5.97
C CYS A 27 -12.79 -5.71 7.47
N ALA A 28 -12.51 -6.95 7.89
CA ALA A 28 -12.48 -7.37 9.28
C ALA A 28 -11.01 -7.63 9.64
N PRO A 29 -10.25 -6.58 10.03
CA PRO A 29 -8.82 -6.74 10.18
C PRO A 29 -8.50 -7.58 11.44
N ASP A 30 -7.41 -8.35 11.42
CA ASP A 30 -6.98 -9.15 12.58
C ASP A 30 -6.43 -8.22 13.67
N PRO A 31 -7.07 -8.07 14.85
CA PRO A 31 -6.67 -7.11 15.89
C PRO A 31 -5.26 -7.33 16.45
N GLY A 32 -4.69 -8.54 16.31
CA GLY A 32 -3.33 -8.84 16.73
C GLY A 32 -2.27 -8.61 15.64
N ALA A 33 -2.68 -8.43 14.38
CA ALA A 33 -1.76 -8.28 13.27
C ALA A 33 -1.10 -6.90 13.26
N SER A 34 0.23 -6.91 13.27
CA SER A 34 1.09 -5.72 13.16
C SER A 34 2.35 -6.06 12.37
N LEU A 35 2.94 -5.07 11.70
CA LEU A 35 4.19 -5.22 10.94
C LEU A 35 5.42 -5.03 11.85
N ARG A 36 5.60 -5.94 12.81
CA ARG A 36 6.72 -5.90 13.75
C ARG A 36 8.06 -6.22 13.06
N PRO A 37 9.19 -5.64 13.49
CA PRO A 37 10.49 -5.96 12.92
C PRO A 37 10.84 -7.46 12.93
N ALA A 38 10.46 -8.24 13.94
CA ALA A 38 10.70 -9.69 14.02
C ALA A 38 10.00 -10.49 12.91
N LEU A 39 8.93 -9.95 12.31
CA LEU A 39 8.28 -10.56 11.15
C LEU A 39 9.07 -10.33 9.86
N MET A 40 9.88 -9.26 9.78
CA MET A 40 10.61 -8.83 8.57
C MET A 40 11.83 -9.69 8.27
N THR A 41 11.70 -11.01 8.42
CA THR A 41 12.73 -11.97 8.03
C THR A 41 12.94 -11.96 6.52
N GLN A 42 14.08 -12.48 6.05
CA GLN A 42 14.36 -12.58 4.62
C GLN A 42 13.23 -13.31 3.86
N GLY A 43 12.71 -14.41 4.43
CA GLY A 43 11.63 -15.19 3.81
C GLY A 43 10.30 -14.42 3.74
N PHE A 44 10.02 -13.60 4.76
CA PHE A 44 8.84 -12.73 4.75
C PHE A 44 8.99 -11.65 3.68
N LEU A 45 10.10 -10.91 3.70
CA LEU A 45 10.34 -9.81 2.76
C LEU A 45 10.40 -10.28 1.29
N GLN A 46 10.76 -11.54 1.03
CA GLN A 46 10.67 -12.10 -0.32
C GLN A 46 9.23 -12.10 -0.85
N ALA A 47 8.26 -12.48 -0.01
CA ALA A 47 6.83 -12.47 -0.33
C ALA A 47 6.19 -11.08 -0.27
N HIS A 48 6.88 -10.13 0.35
CA HIS A 48 6.45 -8.75 0.57
C HIS A 48 7.38 -7.74 -0.11
N PRO A 49 7.41 -7.69 -1.45
CA PRO A 49 8.28 -6.77 -2.18
C PRO A 49 8.00 -5.29 -1.87
N ASP A 50 6.77 -4.94 -1.52
CA ASP A 50 6.38 -3.62 -1.04
C ASP A 50 7.17 -3.21 0.22
N LEU A 51 7.23 -4.11 1.22
CA LEU A 51 7.97 -3.92 2.46
C LEU A 51 9.48 -4.06 2.26
N HIS A 52 9.92 -5.02 1.46
CA HIS A 52 11.33 -5.25 1.16
C HIS A 52 12.00 -4.00 0.57
N TRP A 53 11.39 -3.44 -0.49
CA TRP A 53 11.95 -2.26 -1.14
C TRP A 53 11.85 -1.02 -0.24
N ARG A 54 10.80 -0.93 0.59
CA ARG A 54 10.65 0.15 1.57
C ARG A 54 11.77 0.12 2.61
N GLU A 55 12.06 -1.05 3.20
CA GLU A 55 13.15 -1.20 4.18
C GLU A 55 14.51 -0.88 3.58
N LEU A 56 14.79 -1.35 2.37
CA LEU A 56 16.03 -0.97 1.67
C LEU A 56 16.09 0.54 1.38
N GLY A 57 14.95 1.17 1.09
CA GLY A 57 14.83 2.61 0.91
C GLY A 57 15.15 3.38 2.19
N LEU A 58 14.54 3.00 3.31
CA LEU A 58 14.81 3.55 4.65
C LEU A 58 16.26 3.32 5.08
N GLN A 59 16.84 2.16 4.77
CA GLN A 59 18.26 1.89 5.01
C GLN A 59 19.16 2.84 4.21
N SER A 60 18.87 3.04 2.92
CA SER A 60 19.63 3.95 2.06
C SER A 60 19.54 5.39 2.56
N TRP A 61 18.35 5.79 3.02
CA TRP A 61 18.12 7.08 3.66
C TRP A 61 18.98 7.27 4.91
N ARG A 62 18.96 6.31 5.85
CA ARG A 62 19.78 6.34 7.07
C ARG A 62 21.29 6.42 6.78
N GLN A 63 21.72 5.90 5.64
CA GLN A 63 23.12 5.94 5.19
C GLN A 63 23.47 7.23 4.44
N GLY A 64 22.58 8.22 4.38
CA GLY A 64 22.83 9.48 3.69
C GLY A 64 22.86 9.34 2.16
N ARG A 65 22.18 8.34 1.60
CA ARG A 65 22.11 8.08 0.15
C ARG A 65 20.67 8.29 -0.36
N PRO A 66 20.20 9.54 -0.46
CA PRO A 66 18.81 9.82 -0.78
C PRO A 66 18.44 9.47 -2.23
N ASP A 67 19.32 9.63 -3.20
CA ASP A 67 19.12 9.20 -4.59
C ASP A 67 18.86 7.68 -4.68
N HIS A 68 19.64 6.91 -3.94
CA HIS A 68 19.48 5.47 -3.74
C HIS A 68 18.18 5.11 -3.01
N ALA A 69 17.74 5.94 -2.07
CA ALA A 69 16.47 5.77 -1.37
C ALA A 69 15.29 6.00 -2.34
N LEU A 70 15.34 7.05 -3.18
CA LEU A 70 14.32 7.37 -4.17
C LEU A 70 14.04 6.19 -5.10
N VAL A 71 15.10 5.59 -5.64
CA VAL A 71 15.00 4.42 -6.53
C VAL A 71 14.29 3.26 -5.85
N ARG A 72 14.58 3.01 -4.57
CA ARG A 72 14.01 1.89 -3.81
C ARG A 72 12.57 2.16 -3.40
N PHE A 73 12.25 3.38 -2.95
CA PHE A 73 10.85 3.74 -2.68
C PHE A 73 9.98 3.66 -3.94
N LYS A 74 10.49 4.05 -5.13
CA LYS A 74 9.77 3.83 -6.39
C LYS A 74 9.55 2.33 -6.70
N ARG A 75 10.44 1.43 -6.27
CA ARG A 75 10.22 -0.02 -6.39
C ARG A 75 9.15 -0.52 -5.43
N ALA A 76 9.15 -0.06 -4.18
CA ALA A 76 8.08 -0.37 -3.22
C ALA A 76 6.71 0.16 -3.71
N ALA A 77 6.68 1.38 -4.25
CA ALA A 77 5.48 1.99 -4.81
C ALA A 77 4.91 1.20 -5.99
N ALA A 78 5.72 0.47 -6.75
CA ALA A 78 5.25 -0.43 -7.81
C ALA A 78 4.42 -1.60 -7.26
N HIS A 79 4.46 -1.83 -5.95
CA HIS A 79 3.69 -2.83 -5.22
C HIS A 79 2.66 -2.18 -4.27
N ALA A 80 2.22 -0.96 -4.58
CA ALA A 80 1.15 -0.23 -3.88
C ALA A 80 1.47 0.15 -2.42
N ASP A 81 2.75 0.26 -2.05
CA ASP A 81 3.14 0.80 -0.74
C ASP A 81 2.85 2.30 -0.67
N LYS A 82 1.78 2.68 0.04
CA LYS A 82 1.38 4.08 0.20
C LYS A 82 2.43 4.94 0.94
N LEU A 83 3.26 4.32 1.78
CA LEU A 83 4.31 5.04 2.53
C LEU A 83 5.40 5.49 1.56
N SER A 84 5.85 4.57 0.71
CA SER A 84 6.86 4.86 -0.30
C SER A 84 6.33 5.84 -1.35
N GLN A 85 5.05 5.77 -1.73
CA GLN A 85 4.46 6.77 -2.62
C GLN A 85 4.52 8.19 -2.01
N SER A 86 4.16 8.35 -0.73
CA SER A 86 4.23 9.66 -0.06
C SER A 86 5.67 10.12 0.20
N LEU A 87 6.60 9.20 0.48
CA LEU A 87 8.03 9.52 0.59
C LEU A 87 8.62 9.98 -0.75
N VAL A 88 8.29 9.31 -1.85
CA VAL A 88 8.71 9.75 -3.21
C VAL A 88 8.17 11.14 -3.51
N ALA A 89 6.90 11.41 -3.19
CA ALA A 89 6.30 12.72 -3.34
C ALA A 89 7.08 13.82 -2.59
N ARG A 90 7.40 13.56 -1.32
CA ARG A 90 8.19 14.46 -0.48
C ARG A 90 9.59 14.70 -1.04
N MET A 91 10.25 13.65 -1.53
CA MET A 91 11.59 13.76 -2.10
C MET A 91 11.61 14.64 -3.35
N TYR A 92 10.58 14.57 -4.21
CA TYR A 92 10.41 15.52 -5.32
C TYR A 92 10.04 16.93 -4.83
N GLN A 93 9.25 17.06 -3.76
CA GLN A 93 8.89 18.36 -3.20
C GLN A 93 10.12 19.10 -2.63
N GLU A 94 11.00 18.38 -1.94
CA GLU A 94 12.18 18.93 -1.26
C GLU A 94 13.44 18.95 -2.14
N GLY A 95 13.46 18.16 -3.23
CA GLY A 95 14.68 17.94 -4.02
C GLY A 95 15.72 17.10 -3.29
N THR A 96 15.27 16.14 -2.47
CA THR A 96 16.18 15.26 -1.73
C THR A 96 16.51 14.03 -2.58
N GLY A 97 17.76 13.89 -3.01
CA GLY A 97 18.20 12.80 -3.90
C GLY A 97 17.75 12.94 -5.35
N THR A 98 17.17 14.09 -5.71
CA THR A 98 16.73 14.47 -7.07
C THR A 98 16.65 15.99 -7.14
N ALA A 99 16.52 16.58 -8.33
CA ALA A 99 16.10 17.97 -8.43
C ALA A 99 14.64 18.11 -7.92
N PRO A 100 14.28 19.24 -7.26
CA PRO A 100 12.89 19.52 -6.91
C PRO A 100 12.00 19.53 -8.16
N ASP A 101 10.86 18.84 -8.09
CA ASP A 101 9.82 18.91 -9.12
C ASP A 101 8.43 18.89 -8.45
N PRO A 102 7.78 20.04 -8.26
CA PRO A 102 6.48 20.11 -7.59
C PRO A 102 5.35 19.41 -8.37
N VAL A 103 5.50 19.23 -9.69
CA VAL A 103 4.53 18.49 -10.51
C VAL A 103 4.59 17.00 -10.18
N LEU A 104 5.79 16.42 -10.18
CA LEU A 104 5.98 15.02 -9.80
C LEU A 104 5.63 14.80 -8.34
N ALA A 105 5.97 15.74 -7.46
CA ALA A 105 5.58 15.70 -6.06
C ALA A 105 4.06 15.54 -5.91
N TYR A 106 3.28 16.37 -6.61
CA TYR A 106 1.82 16.26 -6.60
C TYR A 106 1.33 14.90 -7.12
N ILE A 107 1.81 14.46 -8.30
CA ILE A 107 1.36 13.20 -8.91
C ILE A 107 1.60 12.01 -7.96
N TRP A 108 2.78 11.97 -7.32
CA TRP A 108 3.11 10.91 -6.35
C TRP A 108 2.29 11.01 -5.06
N MET A 109 1.94 12.22 -4.61
CA MET A 109 1.08 12.38 -3.43
C MET A 109 -0.37 12.00 -3.74
N ASP A 110 -0.85 12.29 -4.94
CA ASP A 110 -2.19 11.88 -5.39
C ASP A 110 -2.30 10.35 -5.49
N LEU A 111 -1.26 9.68 -6.02
CA LEU A 111 -1.10 8.22 -5.95
C LEU A 111 -1.16 7.70 -4.51
N ALA A 112 -0.44 8.34 -3.59
CA ALA A 112 -0.46 7.94 -2.18
C ALA A 112 -1.87 8.08 -1.56
N ALA A 113 -2.59 9.14 -1.95
CA ALA A 113 -3.90 9.50 -1.45
C ALA A 113 -5.08 8.69 -2.04
N GLU A 114 -4.86 7.80 -3.02
CA GLU A 114 -5.91 7.02 -3.71
C GLU A 114 -6.83 6.24 -2.76
N ARG A 115 -6.33 5.80 -1.59
CA ARG A 115 -7.11 5.07 -0.58
C ARG A 115 -7.92 5.97 0.36
N GLY A 116 -7.85 7.29 0.17
CA GLY A 116 -8.64 8.25 0.93
C GLY A 116 -8.16 8.51 2.35
N TYR A 117 -6.91 8.15 2.69
CA TYR A 117 -6.36 8.48 4.00
C TYR A 117 -6.31 10.00 4.18
N ARG A 118 -6.99 10.47 5.23
CA ARG A 118 -7.25 11.91 5.44
C ARG A 118 -5.98 12.76 5.33
N ASP A 119 -4.89 12.31 5.93
CA ASP A 119 -3.66 13.09 5.98
C ASP A 119 -2.94 13.14 4.61
N LEU A 120 -3.01 12.06 3.82
CA LEU A 120 -2.49 12.06 2.45
C LEU A 120 -3.35 12.91 1.50
N LEU A 121 -4.67 12.90 1.68
CA LEU A 121 -5.56 13.81 0.96
C LEU A 121 -5.24 15.27 1.28
N LEU A 122 -5.02 15.60 2.57
CA LEU A 122 -4.64 16.96 2.98
C LEU A 122 -3.30 17.39 2.36
N GLU A 123 -2.29 16.52 2.35
CA GLU A 123 -1.01 16.82 1.71
C GLU A 123 -1.13 16.93 0.19
N ARG A 124 -1.93 16.09 -0.45
CA ARG A 124 -2.26 16.22 -1.89
C ARG A 124 -2.84 17.60 -2.19
N GLU A 125 -3.85 18.03 -1.42
CA GLU A 125 -4.47 19.35 -1.62
C GLU A 125 -3.47 20.49 -1.38
N ARG A 126 -2.61 20.37 -0.37
CA ARG A 126 -1.52 21.32 -0.13
C ARG A 126 -0.58 21.42 -1.33
N TYR A 127 -0.25 20.31 -1.96
CA TYR A 127 0.63 20.29 -3.13
C TYR A 127 -0.06 20.93 -4.34
N TRP A 128 -1.32 20.55 -4.61
CA TRP A 128 -2.11 21.12 -5.72
C TRP A 128 -2.25 22.64 -5.64
N ASN A 129 -2.54 23.16 -4.45
CA ASN A 129 -2.77 24.59 -4.24
C ASN A 129 -1.50 25.44 -4.46
N ARG A 130 -0.31 24.84 -4.42
CA ARG A 130 0.96 25.51 -4.73
C ARG A 130 1.30 25.49 -6.22
N LEU A 131 0.64 24.66 -7.03
CA LEU A 131 0.91 24.57 -8.46
C LEU A 131 0.31 25.75 -9.22
N ASP A 132 1.09 26.33 -10.13
CA ASP A 132 0.60 27.28 -11.12
C ASP A 132 -0.13 26.60 -12.29
N ALA A 133 -0.68 27.39 -13.22
CA ALA A 133 -1.44 26.87 -14.35
C ALA A 133 -0.60 25.98 -15.30
N ALA A 134 0.66 26.32 -15.54
CA ALA A 134 1.53 25.54 -16.42
C ALA A 134 1.92 24.21 -15.77
N GLN A 135 2.19 24.22 -14.46
CA GLN A 135 2.46 23.04 -13.66
C GLN A 135 1.24 22.10 -13.60
N ARG A 136 0.03 22.65 -13.42
CA ARG A 136 -1.21 21.85 -13.50
C ARG A 136 -1.41 21.22 -14.87
N GLN A 137 -1.06 21.92 -15.95
CA GLN A 137 -1.09 21.34 -17.29
C GLN A 137 -0.08 20.20 -17.45
N ARG A 138 1.11 20.30 -16.85
CA ARG A 138 2.08 19.20 -16.79
C ARG A 138 1.51 17.99 -16.03
N VAL A 139 0.80 18.19 -14.91
CA VAL A 139 0.12 17.09 -14.20
C VAL A 139 -0.81 16.32 -15.13
N LEU A 140 -1.64 17.03 -15.92
CA LEU A 140 -2.56 16.41 -16.87
C LEU A 140 -1.84 15.64 -17.99
N THR A 141 -0.59 16.00 -18.29
CA THR A 141 0.20 15.38 -19.36
C THR A 141 1.04 14.21 -18.84
N GLU A 142 1.70 14.36 -17.69
CA GLU A 142 2.65 13.40 -17.12
C GLU A 142 1.97 12.39 -16.18
N GLY A 143 0.94 12.84 -15.45
CA GLY A 143 0.20 12.04 -14.46
C GLY A 143 -0.32 10.71 -15.01
N PRO A 144 -1.02 10.67 -16.17
CA PRO A 144 -1.60 9.43 -16.70
C PRO A 144 -0.64 8.26 -16.80
N ALA A 145 0.62 8.49 -17.19
CA ALA A 145 1.62 7.44 -17.30
C ALA A 145 2.02 6.89 -15.92
N LEU A 146 2.18 7.77 -14.92
CA LEU A 146 2.49 7.37 -13.55
C LEU A 146 1.31 6.66 -12.90
N TYR A 147 0.08 7.16 -13.06
CA TYR A 147 -1.13 6.52 -12.56
C TYR A 147 -1.31 5.11 -13.12
N ALA A 148 -1.09 4.92 -14.42
CA ALA A 148 -1.17 3.61 -15.05
C ALA A 148 -0.13 2.62 -14.49
N ALA A 149 1.06 3.08 -14.13
CA ALA A 149 2.14 2.23 -13.64
C ALA A 149 2.05 1.91 -12.13
N TYR A 150 1.66 2.91 -11.32
CA TYR A 150 1.79 2.91 -9.87
C TYR A 150 0.47 2.98 -9.11
N GLY A 151 -0.64 3.29 -9.79
CA GLY A 151 -1.95 3.35 -9.15
C GLY A 151 -2.38 1.98 -8.63
N ASP A 152 -3.19 1.96 -7.59
CA ASP A 152 -3.59 0.74 -6.89
C ASP A 152 -4.24 -0.30 -7.83
N ALA A 153 -4.96 0.15 -8.86
CA ALA A 153 -5.57 -0.71 -9.87
C ALA A 153 -4.54 -1.59 -10.62
N THR A 154 -3.30 -1.12 -10.76
CA THR A 154 -2.20 -1.87 -11.41
C THR A 154 -1.26 -2.46 -10.37
N ALA A 155 -0.92 -1.70 -9.34
CA ALA A 155 0.11 -2.06 -8.38
C ALA A 155 -0.34 -3.13 -7.37
N LYS A 156 -1.61 -3.12 -6.94
CA LYS A 156 -2.14 -4.16 -6.04
C LYS A 156 -2.12 -5.55 -6.69
N PRO A 157 -2.65 -5.76 -7.91
CA PRO A 157 -2.55 -7.07 -8.56
C PRO A 157 -1.12 -7.62 -8.69
N ARG A 158 -0.13 -6.74 -8.89
CA ARG A 158 1.29 -7.12 -8.94
C ARG A 158 1.80 -7.63 -7.59
N MET A 159 1.46 -6.93 -6.51
CA MET A 159 1.79 -7.35 -5.14
C MET A 159 1.09 -8.66 -4.79
N GLU A 160 -0.21 -8.77 -5.06
CA GLU A 160 -1.00 -9.98 -4.78
C GLU A 160 -0.52 -11.20 -5.57
N ALA A 161 0.00 -11.00 -6.79
CA ALA A 161 0.63 -12.06 -7.56
C ALA A 161 1.92 -12.55 -6.89
N ALA A 162 2.76 -11.65 -6.37
CA ALA A 162 3.97 -12.01 -5.62
C ALA A 162 3.62 -12.83 -4.38
N MET A 163 2.67 -12.35 -3.57
CA MET A 163 2.20 -13.06 -2.38
C MET A 163 1.67 -14.46 -2.70
N ARG A 164 0.86 -14.60 -3.76
CA ARG A 164 0.31 -15.91 -4.18
C ARG A 164 1.41 -16.87 -4.63
N VAL A 165 2.42 -16.38 -5.35
CA VAL A 165 3.56 -17.19 -5.77
C VAL A 165 4.32 -17.70 -4.55
N ASP A 166 4.66 -16.84 -3.59
CA ASP A 166 5.44 -17.27 -2.43
C ASP A 166 4.62 -18.11 -1.44
N ARG A 167 3.32 -17.83 -1.26
CA ARG A 167 2.39 -18.72 -0.53
C ARG A 167 2.33 -20.11 -1.16
N SER A 168 2.47 -20.22 -2.48
CA SER A 168 2.49 -21.53 -3.16
C SER A 168 3.76 -22.35 -2.89
N ARG A 169 4.85 -21.67 -2.52
CA ARG A 169 6.19 -22.23 -2.24
C ARG A 169 6.46 -22.43 -0.75
N MET A 170 5.62 -21.87 0.11
CA MET A 170 5.73 -21.95 1.56
C MET A 170 5.66 -23.41 2.05
N THR A 171 6.62 -23.81 2.89
CA THR A 171 6.69 -25.17 3.46
C THR A 171 5.89 -25.23 4.76
N GLY A 172 4.96 -26.18 4.88
CA GLY A 172 4.04 -26.29 6.03
C GLY A 172 2.69 -26.92 5.64
N SER A 173 1.76 -27.07 6.60
CA SER A 173 0.42 -27.57 6.28
C SER A 173 -0.39 -26.52 5.54
N ARG A 174 -0.81 -26.84 4.30
CA ARG A 174 -1.69 -25.99 3.49
C ARG A 174 -3.12 -25.92 4.03
N THR A 175 -3.45 -26.75 5.03
CA THR A 175 -4.78 -26.82 5.67
C THR A 175 -4.88 -25.96 6.93
N GLY A 176 -3.91 -25.06 7.18
CA GLY A 176 -3.97 -24.07 8.26
C GLY A 176 -3.43 -24.51 9.61
N TRP A 177 -2.86 -25.71 9.73
CA TRP A 177 -2.19 -26.14 10.96
C TRP A 177 -0.70 -25.76 10.93
N VAL A 178 -0.32 -24.79 11.75
CA VAL A 178 1.08 -24.47 12.04
C VAL A 178 1.33 -24.82 13.51
N SER A 179 2.34 -25.66 13.76
CA SER A 179 2.70 -26.00 15.14
C SER A 179 3.10 -24.74 15.89
N SER A 180 2.52 -24.52 17.08
CA SER A 180 2.94 -23.46 18.01
C SER A 180 4.38 -23.65 18.53
N MET A 181 5.00 -24.80 18.23
CA MET A 181 6.41 -25.07 18.53
C MET A 181 7.36 -24.49 17.49
N LEU A 182 6.88 -24.13 16.29
CA LEU A 182 7.69 -23.41 15.32
C LEU A 182 7.94 -22.00 15.83
N GLN A 183 9.21 -21.63 15.92
CA GLN A 183 9.65 -20.30 16.27
C GLN A 183 10.58 -19.80 15.17
N VAL A 184 10.29 -18.61 14.67
CA VAL A 184 11.10 -17.91 13.68
C VAL A 184 11.84 -16.82 14.42
N GLU A 185 13.16 -16.95 14.49
CA GLU A 185 14.02 -16.01 15.20
C GLU A 185 14.97 -15.32 14.21
N LEU A 186 15.12 -14.01 14.38
CA LEU A 186 16.19 -13.27 13.71
C LEU A 186 17.50 -13.53 14.45
N SER A 187 18.54 -13.95 13.72
CA SER A 187 19.86 -14.17 14.33
C SER A 187 20.49 -12.87 14.82
N ASP A 188 20.18 -11.74 14.17
CA ASP A 188 20.84 -10.46 14.36
C ASP A 188 19.82 -9.29 14.40
N GLY A 189 20.17 -8.19 15.07
CA GLY A 189 19.37 -6.96 15.12
C GLY A 189 18.65 -6.70 16.45
N PRO A 190 17.88 -5.60 16.56
CA PRO A 190 17.23 -5.18 17.82
C PRO A 190 16.22 -6.18 18.40
N GLU A 191 15.71 -7.08 17.55
CA GLU A 191 14.76 -8.12 17.92
C GLU A 191 15.37 -9.54 17.90
N ALA A 192 16.70 -9.65 17.81
CA ALA A 192 17.37 -10.92 18.08
C ALA A 192 17.04 -11.40 19.51
N GLY A 193 16.70 -12.69 19.68
CA GLY A 193 16.20 -13.22 20.96
C GLY A 193 14.68 -13.13 21.15
N TRP A 194 13.94 -12.52 20.22
CA TRP A 194 12.48 -12.38 20.30
C TRP A 194 11.79 -13.19 19.19
N PRO A 195 11.62 -14.51 19.38
CA PRO A 195 11.07 -15.37 18.35
C PRO A 195 9.61 -15.03 18.02
N THR A 196 9.30 -15.00 16.73
CA THR A 196 7.92 -14.98 16.23
C THR A 196 7.39 -16.40 16.20
N ARG A 197 6.24 -16.64 16.84
CA ARG A 197 5.62 -17.95 16.83
C ARG A 197 5.07 -18.28 15.44
N GLY A 198 5.02 -19.55 15.07
CA GLY A 198 4.52 -19.98 13.76
C GLY A 198 3.05 -19.59 13.52
N ASP A 199 2.20 -19.70 14.54
CA ASP A 199 0.80 -19.24 14.47
C ASP A 199 0.68 -17.74 14.20
N ASP A 200 1.64 -16.93 14.65
CA ASP A 200 1.72 -15.51 14.33
C ASP A 200 2.32 -15.25 12.95
N TYR A 201 3.43 -15.91 12.62
CA TYR A 201 4.13 -15.71 11.35
C TYR A 201 3.23 -16.04 10.16
N TYR A 202 2.39 -17.07 10.26
CA TYR A 202 1.54 -17.58 9.17
C TYR A 202 0.09 -17.04 9.18
N ARG A 203 -0.22 -15.99 9.96
CA ARG A 203 -1.57 -15.38 9.98
C ARG A 203 -2.02 -14.99 8.58
N ASP A 204 -3.30 -15.18 8.27
CA ASP A 204 -3.88 -14.76 6.99
C ASP A 204 -3.69 -13.26 6.73
N ALA A 205 -3.67 -12.43 7.79
CA ALA A 205 -3.36 -11.00 7.70
C ALA A 205 -2.01 -10.68 7.01
N TYR A 206 -1.10 -11.65 6.91
CA TYR A 206 0.17 -11.50 6.20
C TYR A 206 0.20 -12.22 4.85
N TRP A 207 -0.51 -13.33 4.68
CA TRP A 207 -0.36 -14.19 3.48
C TRP A 207 -1.59 -14.26 2.58
N ASP A 208 -2.73 -13.76 3.05
CA ASP A 208 -3.92 -13.55 2.23
C ASP A 208 -3.97 -12.10 1.71
N PRO A 209 -4.03 -11.89 0.39
CA PRO A 209 -4.14 -10.55 -0.22
C PRO A 209 -5.20 -9.64 0.39
N ALA A 210 -6.43 -10.14 0.58
CA ALA A 210 -7.54 -9.31 1.05
C ALA A 210 -7.34 -8.92 2.52
N ALA A 211 -6.93 -9.89 3.35
CA ALA A 211 -6.63 -9.64 4.76
C ALA A 211 -5.41 -8.71 4.92
N TYR A 212 -4.40 -8.83 4.06
CA TYR A 212 -3.20 -8.00 4.07
C TYR A 212 -3.49 -6.53 3.80
N TRP A 213 -4.27 -6.23 2.75
CA TRP A 213 -4.69 -4.86 2.48
C TRP A 213 -5.54 -4.29 3.62
N CYS A 214 -6.47 -5.09 4.13
CA CYS A 214 -7.30 -4.71 5.26
C CYS A 214 -6.47 -4.38 6.52
N MET A 215 -5.41 -5.15 6.81
CA MET A 215 -4.46 -4.86 7.87
C MET A 215 -3.68 -3.56 7.60
N GLN A 216 -3.13 -3.38 6.40
CA GLN A 216 -2.39 -2.17 6.05
C GLN A 216 -3.25 -0.91 6.20
N ASP A 217 -4.49 -0.95 5.70
CA ASP A 217 -5.40 0.20 5.75
C ASP A 217 -5.70 0.56 7.22
N ARG A 218 -5.89 -0.43 8.11
CA ARG A 218 -6.01 -0.17 9.55
C ARG A 218 -4.74 0.47 10.14
N ILE A 219 -3.55 -0.05 9.82
CA ILE A 219 -2.28 0.51 10.31
C ILE A 219 -2.22 1.99 9.93
N TRP A 220 -2.53 2.32 8.68
CA TRP A 220 -2.61 3.71 8.20
C TRP A 220 -3.66 4.55 8.94
N GLU A 221 -4.85 4.02 9.16
CA GLU A 221 -5.90 4.77 9.87
C GLU A 221 -5.58 5.02 11.36
N GLN A 222 -4.81 4.13 12.00
CA GLN A 222 -4.46 4.21 13.41
C GLN A 222 -3.18 5.02 13.66
N GLU A 223 -2.14 4.79 12.86
CA GLU A 223 -0.84 5.45 12.98
C GLU A 223 -0.96 6.99 12.81
N PHE A 224 -1.96 7.44 12.06
CA PHE A 224 -2.17 8.86 11.71
C PHE A 224 -3.43 9.49 12.33
N ARG A 225 -4.21 8.75 13.15
CA ARG A 225 -5.27 9.36 13.97
C ARG A 225 -4.66 10.11 15.15
N GLY A 226 -4.48 11.43 15.01
CA GLY A 226 -4.22 12.33 16.13
C GLY A 226 -2.78 12.86 16.26
N ARG A 227 -1.88 12.50 15.35
CA ARG A 227 -0.63 13.23 15.16
C ARG A 227 -0.86 14.17 13.99
N SER A 228 -0.98 15.47 14.24
CA SER A 228 -0.75 16.44 13.18
C SER A 228 0.55 16.04 12.50
N VAL A 229 0.53 15.82 11.19
CA VAL A 229 1.75 15.64 10.42
C VAL A 229 2.46 16.98 10.35
N GLU A 230 2.96 17.48 11.48
CA GLU A 230 4.34 17.91 11.51
C GLU A 230 5.15 16.62 11.65
N VAL A 231 5.43 15.97 10.51
CA VAL A 231 6.73 15.30 10.46
C VAL A 231 7.70 16.45 10.61
N GLY A 232 8.21 16.66 11.83
CA GLY A 232 9.24 17.64 12.09
C GLY A 232 10.38 17.48 11.07
N PRO A 233 11.25 18.50 10.92
CA PRO A 233 12.41 18.35 10.05
C PRO A 233 13.09 17.01 10.35
N LEU A 234 13.42 16.25 9.30
CA LEU A 234 14.16 15.01 9.48
C LEU A 234 15.55 15.41 9.97
N SER A 235 15.70 15.41 11.30
CA SER A 235 16.95 15.82 11.94
C SER A 235 18.07 14.92 11.43
N PRO A 236 19.17 15.51 10.93
CA PRO A 236 20.40 14.77 10.77
C PRO A 236 20.74 14.15 12.12
N VAL A 237 21.11 12.86 12.13
CA VAL A 237 21.75 12.30 13.31
C VAL A 237 23.09 13.01 13.42
N GLU A 238 23.19 13.99 14.32
CA GLU A 238 24.48 14.52 14.73
C GLU A 238 25.30 13.33 15.22
N GLY A 239 26.44 13.11 14.56
CA GLY A 239 27.37 12.06 14.93
C GLY A 239 27.75 12.24 16.39
N ALA A 240 27.28 11.33 17.25
CA ALA A 240 27.80 11.19 18.59
C ALA A 240 29.25 10.72 18.45
N GLY A 241 30.17 11.68 18.52
CA GLY A 241 31.58 11.39 18.70
C GLY A 241 31.80 10.57 19.96
N ARG A 242 32.59 9.52 19.82
CA ARG A 242 33.76 9.18 20.65
C ARG A 242 34.60 8.17 19.89
#